data_AF-A0A4Q7PJQ2-F1
#
_entry.id   AF-A0A4Q7PJQ2-F1
#
_cell.length_a   1.000
_cell.length_b   1.000
_cell.length_c   1.000
_cell.angle_alpha   90.00
_cell.angle_beta   90.00
_cell.angle_gamma   90.00
#
_symmetry.space_group_name_H-M   'P 1'
#
loop_
_entity.id
_entity.type
_entity.pdbx_description
1 polymer ?
#
loop_
_entity_poly.entity_id
_entity_poly.type
_entity_poly.pdbx_seq_one_letter_code
_entity_poly.pdbx_strand_id
1 'polypeptide(L)'
;MNYLNIDSEKLKPAVIELNTLLADYHMYYQKLRNFHWNILGRNFFDLHEQFEALYTDARTKIDEIAERILTLGFHPVSKYSEYLKISSVKENSPLKTDTEMVNEILKDHSLLLTQMRQIIEKASKANDEGTIDLIGAYIRELEKSSWMLSAWSKKTNEQLDLSLVNSAS
;
A
#
# COMPACT_ATOMS: atom_id res chain seq x y z
N MET A 1 -18.53 -22.45 11.45
CA MET A 1 -19.15 -22.58 10.11
C MET A 1 -18.61 -21.43 9.26
N ASN A 2 -17.89 -21.72 8.18
CA ASN A 2 -17.56 -20.69 7.21
C ASN A 2 -18.77 -20.54 6.28
N TYR A 3 -19.56 -19.49 6.50
CA TYR A 3 -20.77 -19.21 5.70
C TYR A 3 -20.44 -18.85 4.24
N LEU A 4 -19.15 -18.59 3.94
CA LEU A 4 -18.66 -18.33 2.59
C LEU A 4 -18.27 -19.60 1.82
N ASN A 5 -18.41 -20.79 2.43
CA ASN A 5 -17.99 -22.07 1.83
C ASN A 5 -16.50 -22.14 1.42
N ILE A 6 -15.64 -21.38 2.09
CA ILE A 6 -14.19 -21.41 1.88
C ILE A 6 -13.53 -22.31 2.94
N ASP A 7 -12.46 -23.03 2.58
CA ASP A 7 -11.70 -23.84 3.54
C ASP A 7 -10.96 -22.93 4.55
N SER A 8 -11.37 -23.00 5.83
CA SER A 8 -10.82 -22.17 6.90
C SER A 8 -9.33 -22.41 7.16
N GLU A 9 -8.82 -23.63 6.96
CA GLU A 9 -7.40 -23.90 7.15
C GLU A 9 -6.57 -23.26 6.03
N LYS A 10 -7.10 -23.22 4.81
CA LYS A 10 -6.45 -22.57 3.67
C LYS A 10 -6.51 -21.05 3.73
N LEU A 11 -7.47 -20.47 4.45
CA LEU A 11 -7.59 -19.02 4.65
C LEU A 11 -6.53 -18.46 5.61
N LYS A 12 -6.11 -19.21 6.62
CA LYS A 12 -5.20 -18.71 7.68
C LYS A 12 -3.95 -18.01 7.14
N PRO A 13 -3.22 -18.54 6.14
CA PRO A 13 -2.06 -17.86 5.59
C PRO A 13 -2.38 -16.50 4.98
N ALA A 14 -3.50 -16.36 4.26
CA ALA A 14 -3.93 -15.09 3.67
C ALA A 14 -4.33 -14.07 4.76
N VAL A 15 -5.05 -14.54 5.79
CA VAL A 15 -5.47 -13.72 6.93
C VAL A 15 -4.29 -13.20 7.75
N ILE A 16 -3.23 -14.01 7.91
CA ILE A 16 -1.98 -13.57 8.56
C ILE A 16 -1.37 -12.40 7.79
N GLU A 17 -1.27 -12.53 6.46
CA GLU A 17 -0.73 -11.45 5.62
C GLU A 17 -1.64 -10.22 5.58
N LEU A 18 -2.97 -10.39 5.59
CA LEU A 18 -3.91 -9.27 5.69
C LEU A 18 -3.71 -8.49 7.01
N ASN A 19 -3.40 -9.17 8.12
CA ASN A 19 -3.10 -8.49 9.38
C ASN A 19 -1.76 -7.74 9.34
N THR A 20 -0.75 -8.30 8.67
CA THR A 20 0.50 -7.57 8.41
C THR A 20 0.24 -6.34 7.55
N LEU A 21 -0.51 -6.49 6.46
CA LEU A 21 -0.89 -5.40 5.56
C LEU A 21 -1.69 -4.32 6.29
N LEU A 22 -2.62 -4.69 7.17
CA LEU A 22 -3.38 -3.76 8.02
C LEU A 22 -2.46 -2.90 8.90
N ALA A 23 -1.49 -3.54 9.56
CA ALA A 23 -0.49 -2.83 10.35
C ALA A 23 0.37 -1.91 9.50
N ASP A 24 0.81 -2.38 8.33
CA ASP A 24 1.61 -1.60 7.39
C ASP A 24 0.86 -0.36 6.88
N TYR A 25 -0.42 -0.48 6.54
CA TYR A 25 -1.24 0.65 6.13
C TYR A 25 -1.47 1.66 7.27
N HIS A 26 -1.59 1.21 8.53
CA HIS A 26 -1.64 2.13 9.67
C HIS A 26 -0.35 2.93 9.83
N MET A 27 0.82 2.28 9.70
CA MET A 27 2.11 2.95 9.78
C MET A 27 2.34 3.88 8.58
N TYR A 28 1.96 3.44 7.38
CA TYR A 28 2.02 4.22 6.15
C TYR A 28 1.11 5.45 6.23
N TYR A 29 -0.14 5.32 6.68
CA TYR A 29 -1.06 6.43 6.92
C TYR A 29 -0.45 7.49 7.82
N GLN A 30 0.11 7.09 8.96
CA GLN A 30 0.72 8.04 9.89
C GLN A 30 1.98 8.69 9.31
N LYS A 31 2.78 7.95 8.54
CA LYS A 31 3.94 8.50 7.82
C LYS A 31 3.54 9.53 6.77
N LEU A 32 2.48 9.27 6.02
CA LEU A 32 1.96 10.23 5.03
C LEU A 32 1.46 11.51 5.68
N ARG A 33 0.76 11.40 6.82
CA ARG A 33 0.38 12.59 7.62
C ARG A 33 1.59 13.36 8.10
N ASN A 34 2.62 12.65 8.57
CA ASN A 34 3.88 13.27 8.96
C ASN A 34 4.50 14.08 7.81
N PHE A 35 4.57 13.52 6.60
CA PHE A 35 5.09 14.24 5.43
C PHE A 35 4.17 15.38 4.98
N HIS A 36 2.86 15.19 4.99
CA HIS A 36 1.87 16.23 4.69
C HIS A 36 2.02 17.45 5.61
N TRP A 37 2.25 17.24 6.90
CA TRP A 37 2.42 18.35 7.86
C TRP A 37 3.77 19.06 7.74
N ASN A 38 4.83 18.35 7.33
CA ASN A 38 6.20 18.84 7.46
C ASN A 38 6.88 19.15 6.11
N ILE A 39 6.19 18.97 4.98
CA ILE A 39 6.72 19.35 3.68
C ILE A 39 6.94 20.86 3.60
N LEU A 40 8.06 21.28 3.02
CA LEU A 40 8.44 22.68 2.83
C LEU A 40 9.03 22.85 1.42
N GLY A 41 9.12 24.10 0.95
CA GLY A 41 9.80 24.44 -0.29
C GLY A 41 8.87 24.68 -1.48
N ARG A 42 9.46 24.74 -2.68
CA ARG A 42 8.75 25.17 -3.91
C ARG A 42 7.63 24.23 -4.33
N ASN A 43 7.75 22.95 -3.97
CA ASN A 43 6.79 21.89 -4.29
C ASN A 43 5.72 21.72 -3.20
N PHE A 44 5.61 22.66 -2.25
CA PHE A 44 4.71 22.55 -1.09
C PHE A 44 3.27 22.27 -1.51
N PHE A 45 2.68 23.09 -2.38
CA PHE A 45 1.25 22.95 -2.73
C PHE A 45 0.95 21.60 -3.39
N ASP A 46 1.78 21.18 -4.34
CA ASP A 46 1.59 19.94 -5.07
C ASP A 46 1.73 18.71 -4.16
N LEU A 47 2.79 18.66 -3.35
CA LEU A 47 3.06 17.51 -2.50
C LEU A 47 2.18 17.46 -1.25
N HIS A 48 1.80 18.61 -0.69
CA HIS A 48 0.89 18.67 0.45
C HIS A 48 -0.46 18.03 0.10
N GLU A 49 -1.05 18.43 -1.03
CA GLU A 49 -2.30 17.85 -1.54
C GLU A 49 -2.11 16.37 -1.94
N GLN A 50 -1.00 16.04 -2.60
CA GLN A 50 -0.72 14.66 -2.99
C GLN A 50 -0.58 13.71 -1.79
N PHE A 51 0.08 14.13 -0.71
CA PHE A 51 0.20 13.33 0.52
C PHE A 51 -1.14 13.19 1.25
N GLU A 52 -2.03 14.19 1.13
CA GLU A 52 -3.40 14.10 1.63
C GLU A 52 -4.26 13.09 0.87
N ALA A 53 -4.19 13.12 -0.45
CA ALA A 53 -4.86 12.12 -1.29
C ALA A 53 -4.42 10.70 -0.91
N LEU A 54 -3.11 10.49 -0.72
CA LEU A 54 -2.57 9.18 -0.32
C LEU A 54 -3.02 8.76 1.08
N TYR A 55 -3.03 9.65 2.08
CA TYR A 55 -3.44 9.22 3.43
C TYR A 55 -4.94 8.97 3.50
N THR A 56 -5.73 9.66 2.69
CA THR A 56 -7.19 9.48 2.64
C THR A 56 -7.52 8.13 2.01
N ASP A 57 -6.81 7.78 0.95
CA ASP A 57 -6.86 6.45 0.34
C ASP A 57 -6.41 5.36 1.32
N ALA A 58 -5.25 5.52 1.98
CA ALA A 58 -4.76 4.60 2.98
C ALA A 58 -5.76 4.38 4.12
N ARG A 59 -6.42 5.44 4.60
CA ARG A 59 -7.47 5.36 5.62
C ARG A 59 -8.65 4.49 5.17
N THR A 60 -9.08 4.61 3.92
CA THR A 60 -10.17 3.80 3.37
C THR A 60 -9.75 2.32 3.32
N LYS A 61 -8.54 2.06 2.81
CA LYS A 61 -7.99 0.70 2.71
C LYS A 61 -7.81 0.03 4.08
N ILE A 62 -7.45 0.77 5.13
CA ILE A 62 -7.37 0.25 6.51
C ILE A 62 -8.71 -0.39 6.93
N ASP A 63 -9.80 0.32 6.71
CA ASP A 63 -11.14 -0.12 7.10
C ASP A 63 -11.55 -1.37 6.31
N GLU A 64 -11.45 -1.30 4.98
CA GLU A 64 -11.79 -2.41 4.08
C GLU A 64 -10.95 -3.68 4.35
N ILE A 65 -9.66 -3.55 4.69
CA ILE A 65 -8.82 -4.70 5.09
C ILE A 65 -9.29 -5.28 6.42
N ALA A 66 -9.56 -4.44 7.43
CA ALA A 66 -10.02 -4.91 8.73
C ALA A 66 -11.39 -5.61 8.62
N GLU A 67 -12.32 -5.04 7.87
CA GLU A 67 -13.62 -5.63 7.58
C GLU A 67 -13.50 -6.90 6.73
N ARG A 68 -12.51 -6.99 5.83
CA ARG A 68 -12.24 -8.24 5.09
C ARG A 68 -11.79 -9.36 6.03
N ILE A 69 -10.91 -9.06 7.00
CA ILE A 69 -10.47 -10.04 8.01
C ILE A 69 -11.68 -10.53 8.83
N LEU A 70 -12.58 -9.63 9.23
CA LEU A 70 -13.82 -9.97 9.94
C LEU A 70 -14.77 -10.80 9.07
N THR A 71 -14.90 -10.45 7.79
CA THR A 71 -15.71 -11.18 6.80
C THR A 71 -15.24 -12.63 6.65
N LEU A 72 -13.93 -12.86 6.72
CA LEU A 72 -13.34 -14.20 6.68
C LEU A 72 -13.52 -14.97 8.02
N GLY A 73 -14.09 -14.34 9.05
CA GLY A 73 -14.34 -14.94 10.36
C GLY A 73 -13.15 -14.87 11.32
N PHE A 74 -12.20 -13.97 11.10
CA PHE A 74 -11.02 -13.80 11.93
C PHE A 74 -10.96 -12.41 12.57
N HIS A 75 -10.05 -12.22 13.52
CA HIS A 75 -9.89 -10.94 14.22
C HIS A 75 -8.79 -10.08 13.58
N PRO A 76 -9.08 -8.82 13.22
CA PRO A 76 -8.05 -7.87 12.85
C PRO A 76 -7.26 -7.44 14.09
N VAL A 77 -5.93 -7.35 13.96
CA VAL A 77 -5.09 -6.67 14.94
C VAL A 77 -5.57 -5.21 15.04
N SER A 78 -5.65 -4.69 16.26
CA SER A 78 -6.29 -3.38 16.54
C SER A 78 -5.55 -2.55 17.59
N LYS A 79 -4.30 -2.91 17.90
CA LYS A 79 -3.47 -2.22 18.90
C LYS A 79 -2.23 -1.66 18.23
N TYR A 80 -1.95 -0.38 18.43
CA TYR A 80 -0.72 0.26 17.93
C TYR A 80 0.55 -0.45 18.40
N SER A 81 0.59 -0.95 19.64
CA SER A 81 1.72 -1.72 20.15
C SER A 81 1.99 -3.01 19.37
N GLU A 82 0.95 -3.61 18.77
CA GLU A 82 1.09 -4.79 17.91
C GLU A 82 1.44 -4.38 16.48
N TYR A 83 0.83 -3.31 15.96
CA TYR A 83 1.20 -2.76 14.65
C TYR A 83 2.69 -2.44 14.58
N LEU A 84 3.26 -1.80 15.60
CA LEU A 84 4.69 -1.48 15.68
C LEU A 84 5.60 -2.73 15.65
N LYS A 85 5.10 -3.88 16.13
CA LYS A 85 5.86 -5.14 16.13
C LYS A 85 5.83 -5.84 14.77
N ILE A 86 4.66 -5.87 14.13
CA ILE A 86 4.44 -6.69 12.92
C ILE A 86 4.61 -5.90 11.61
N SER A 87 4.48 -4.57 11.66
CA SER A 87 4.62 -3.71 10.48
C SER A 87 6.03 -3.79 9.91
N SER A 88 6.09 -4.03 8.61
CA SER A 88 7.27 -3.91 7.77
C SER A 88 7.56 -2.44 7.43
N VAL A 89 6.53 -1.60 7.27
CA VAL A 89 6.65 -0.15 7.12
C VAL A 89 7.12 0.45 8.45
N LYS A 90 8.22 1.21 8.39
CA LYS A 90 8.81 1.87 9.56
C LYS A 90 8.42 3.34 9.63
N GLU A 91 8.35 3.88 10.84
CA GLU A 91 8.20 5.31 11.06
C GLU A 91 9.38 6.08 10.44
N ASN A 92 9.17 7.36 10.16
CA ASN A 92 10.21 8.20 9.59
C ASN A 92 10.27 9.58 10.25
N SER A 93 11.46 10.17 10.27
CA SER A 93 11.66 11.54 10.74
C SER A 93 10.98 12.53 9.77
N PRO A 94 10.35 13.62 10.28
CA PRO A 94 9.85 14.72 9.44
C PRO A 94 10.96 15.51 8.74
N LEU A 95 12.21 15.42 9.20
CA LEU A 95 13.33 16.24 8.73
C LEU A 95 13.89 15.70 7.41
N LYS A 96 13.14 15.92 6.32
CA LYS A 96 13.46 15.44 4.96
C LYS A 96 13.19 16.50 3.91
N THR A 97 13.93 16.42 2.81
CA THR A 97 13.62 17.12 1.58
C THR A 97 12.40 16.50 0.89
N ASP A 98 11.78 17.27 0.00
CA ASP A 98 10.68 16.81 -0.86
C ASP A 98 11.01 15.50 -1.60
N THR A 99 12.20 15.43 -2.17
CA THR A 99 12.71 14.28 -2.92
C THR A 99 12.93 13.07 -2.02
N GLU A 100 13.46 13.27 -0.81
CA GLU A 100 13.58 12.19 0.16
C GLU A 100 12.22 11.67 0.63
N MET A 101 11.24 12.54 0.89
CA MET A 101 9.88 12.11 1.25
C MET A 101 9.25 11.25 0.16
N VAL A 102 9.32 11.69 -1.11
CA VAL A 102 8.79 10.92 -2.25
C VAL A 102 9.51 9.58 -2.42
N ASN A 103 10.85 9.56 -2.28
CA ASN A 103 11.61 8.32 -2.36
C ASN A 103 11.25 7.33 -1.24
N GLU A 104 11.00 7.81 -0.02
CA GLU A 104 10.54 6.96 1.08
C GLU A 104 9.14 6.39 0.82
N ILE A 105 8.22 7.18 0.26
CA ILE A 105 6.89 6.71 -0.15
C ILE A 105 7.02 5.63 -1.25
N LEU A 106 7.87 5.83 -2.24
CA LEU A 106 8.09 4.84 -3.31
C LEU A 106 8.67 3.50 -2.78
N LYS A 107 9.53 3.55 -1.76
CA LYS A 107 10.01 2.34 -1.07
C LYS A 107 8.87 1.62 -0.35
N ASP A 108 8.02 2.36 0.36
CA ASP A 108 6.84 1.79 1.02
C ASP A 108 5.89 1.16 -0.01
N HIS A 109 5.65 1.82 -1.15
CA HIS A 109 4.82 1.27 -2.22
C HIS A 109 5.37 -0.07 -2.74
N SER A 110 6.69 -0.15 -2.98
CA SER A 110 7.32 -1.41 -3.42
C SER A 110 7.13 -2.54 -2.40
N LEU A 111 7.23 -2.22 -1.12
CA LEU A 111 7.01 -3.18 -0.03
C LEU A 111 5.55 -3.65 0.00
N LEU A 112 4.59 -2.72 0.03
CA LEU A 112 3.15 -2.99 0.01
C LEU A 112 2.75 -3.82 -1.22
N LEU A 113 3.25 -3.48 -2.41
CA LEU A 113 3.00 -4.24 -3.64
C LEU A 113 3.51 -5.68 -3.55
N THR A 114 4.67 -5.89 -2.92
CA THR A 114 5.21 -7.24 -2.70
C THR A 114 4.31 -8.05 -1.78
N GLN A 115 3.87 -7.45 -0.67
CA GLN A 115 2.97 -8.10 0.28
C GLN A 115 1.61 -8.40 -0.34
N MET A 116 1.04 -7.47 -1.10
CA MET A 116 -0.24 -7.67 -1.79
C MET A 116 -0.19 -8.83 -2.79
N ARG A 117 0.92 -9.00 -3.52
CA ARG A 117 1.10 -10.16 -4.42
C ARG A 117 1.18 -11.49 -3.64
N GLN A 118 1.81 -11.50 -2.46
CA GLN A 118 1.81 -12.67 -1.58
C GLN A 118 0.42 -12.99 -1.02
N ILE A 119 -0.39 -11.96 -0.70
CA ILE A 119 -1.78 -12.15 -0.30
C ILE A 119 -2.59 -12.79 -1.42
N ILE A 120 -2.46 -12.31 -2.67
CA ILE A 120 -3.14 -12.90 -3.83
C ILE A 120 -2.75 -14.38 -3.99
N GLU A 121 -1.47 -14.72 -3.88
CA GLU A 121 -1.03 -16.12 -3.99
C GLU A 121 -1.69 -17.01 -2.92
N LYS A 122 -1.75 -16.54 -1.68
CA LYS A 122 -2.33 -17.28 -0.55
C LYS A 122 -3.86 -17.37 -0.64
N ALA A 123 -4.52 -16.28 -1.03
CA ALA A 123 -5.96 -16.24 -1.26
C ALA A 123 -6.37 -17.14 -2.43
N SER A 124 -5.56 -17.21 -3.49
CA SER A 124 -5.77 -18.13 -4.62
C SER A 124 -5.75 -19.60 -4.19
N LYS A 125 -4.81 -19.99 -3.32
CA LYS A 125 -4.77 -21.36 -2.77
C LYS A 125 -6.01 -21.71 -1.93
N ALA A 126 -6.70 -20.70 -1.40
CA ALA A 126 -7.93 -20.85 -0.64
C ALA A 126 -9.20 -20.78 -1.49
N ASN A 127 -9.13 -20.40 -2.78
CA ASN A 127 -10.28 -19.96 -3.59
C ASN A 127 -11.05 -18.82 -2.89
N ASP A 128 -10.32 -17.78 -2.49
CA ASP A 128 -10.86 -16.59 -1.86
C ASP A 128 -10.93 -15.44 -2.89
N GLU A 129 -11.93 -15.47 -3.77
CA GLU A 129 -12.06 -14.48 -4.85
C GLU A 129 -12.30 -13.06 -4.33
N GLY A 130 -12.98 -12.91 -3.19
CA GLY A 130 -13.24 -11.60 -2.60
C GLY A 130 -11.98 -10.90 -2.13
N THR A 131 -11.02 -11.62 -1.54
CA THR A 131 -9.72 -11.04 -1.18
C THR A 131 -8.86 -10.81 -2.43
N ILE A 132 -8.92 -11.70 -3.43
CA ILE A 132 -8.19 -11.53 -4.70
C ILE A 132 -8.63 -10.26 -5.42
N ASP A 133 -9.94 -10.01 -5.50
CA ASP A 133 -10.50 -8.82 -6.14
C ASP A 133 -10.12 -7.52 -5.42
N LEU A 134 -10.34 -7.48 -4.10
CA LEU A 134 -10.00 -6.33 -3.24
C LEU A 134 -8.53 -5.95 -3.39
N ILE A 135 -7.63 -6.92 -3.22
CA ILE A 135 -6.18 -6.68 -3.27
C ILE A 135 -5.71 -6.41 -4.70
N GLY A 136 -6.34 -7.02 -5.71
CA GLY A 136 -6.07 -6.74 -7.12
C GLY A 136 -6.37 -5.29 -7.49
N ALA A 137 -7.48 -4.73 -7.00
CA ALA A 137 -7.80 -3.31 -7.17
C ALA A 137 -6.73 -2.41 -6.53
N TYR A 138 -6.31 -2.72 -5.30
CA TYR A 138 -5.29 -1.95 -4.58
C TYR A 138 -3.94 -1.97 -5.27
N ILE A 139 -3.51 -3.11 -5.81
CA ILE A 139 -2.26 -3.21 -6.58
C ILE A 139 -2.30 -2.24 -7.76
N ARG A 140 -3.37 -2.28 -8.57
CA ARG A 140 -3.52 -1.41 -9.74
C ARG A 140 -3.48 0.07 -9.37
N GLU A 141 -4.18 0.44 -8.30
CA GLU A 141 -4.21 1.82 -7.81
C GLU A 141 -2.85 2.28 -7.29
N LEU A 142 -2.18 1.45 -6.49
CA LEU A 142 -0.88 1.78 -5.92
C LEU A 142 0.22 1.82 -6.98
N GLU A 143 0.17 0.96 -7.99
CA GLU A 143 1.06 1.01 -9.16
C GLU A 143 0.92 2.34 -9.92
N LYS A 144 -0.31 2.81 -10.12
CA LYS A 144 -0.59 4.11 -10.75
C LYS A 144 -0.04 5.26 -9.91
N SER A 145 -0.31 5.29 -8.60
CA SER A 145 0.23 6.31 -7.70
C SER A 145 1.77 6.28 -7.65
N SER A 146 2.37 5.08 -7.66
CA SER A 146 3.83 4.89 -7.72
C SER A 146 4.41 5.46 -9.00
N TRP A 147 3.75 5.26 -10.15
CA TRP A 147 4.16 5.85 -11.41
C TRP A 147 4.14 7.38 -11.35
N MET A 148 3.08 7.99 -10.83
CA MET A 148 2.95 9.45 -10.73
C MET A 148 4.07 10.06 -9.88
N LEU A 149 4.34 9.47 -8.70
CA LEU A 149 5.42 9.91 -7.82
C LEU A 149 6.81 9.66 -8.42
N SER A 150 7.00 8.51 -9.09
CA SER A 150 8.25 8.22 -9.80
C SER A 150 8.48 9.23 -10.91
N ALA A 151 7.45 9.57 -11.70
CA ALA A 151 7.55 10.57 -12.75
C ALA A 151 7.89 11.97 -12.21
N TRP A 152 7.30 12.36 -11.08
CA TRP A 152 7.64 13.62 -10.39
C TRP A 152 9.13 13.70 -10.02
N SER A 153 9.75 12.58 -9.65
CA SER A 153 11.17 12.54 -9.25
C SER A 153 12.17 12.57 -10.41
N LYS A 154 11.71 12.46 -11.67
CA LYS A 154 12.58 12.39 -12.86
C LYS A 154 13.01 13.76 -13.35
N LYS A 155 14.15 13.79 -14.07
CA LYS A 155 14.54 14.97 -14.84
C LYS A 155 13.66 15.11 -16.08
N THR A 156 13.40 16.36 -16.48
CA THR A 156 12.53 16.68 -17.63
C THR A 156 13.05 16.20 -18.98
N ASN A 157 14.33 15.84 -19.07
CA ASN A 157 14.95 15.30 -20.27
C ASN A 157 15.07 13.76 -20.28
N GLU A 158 14.64 13.08 -19.22
CA GLU A 158 14.55 11.63 -19.21
C GLU A 158 13.42 11.16 -20.14
N GLN A 159 13.66 10.05 -20.85
CA GLN A 159 12.70 9.44 -21.75
C GLN A 159 12.32 8.05 -21.24
N LEU A 160 11.09 7.62 -21.55
CA LEU A 160 10.67 6.24 -21.32
C LEU A 160 11.27 5.32 -22.37
N ASP A 161 11.28 4.01 -22.08
CA ASP A 161 11.76 3.02 -23.04
C ASP A 161 10.92 3.02 -24.32
N LEU A 162 11.57 3.25 -25.45
CA LEU A 162 10.97 3.29 -26.79
C LEU A 162 11.18 1.97 -27.55
N SER A 163 11.76 0.94 -26.93
CA SER A 163 12.07 -0.35 -27.57
C SER A 163 10.89 -0.95 -28.33
N LEU A 164 9.69 -0.91 -27.75
CA LEU A 164 8.46 -1.43 -28.35
C LEU A 164 7.87 -0.56 -29.47
N VAL A 165 8.13 0.76 -29.46
CA VAL A 165 7.70 1.68 -30.52
C VAL A 165 8.63 1.57 -31.73
N ASN A 166 9.93 1.45 -31.48
CA ASN A 166 10.96 1.35 -32.51
C ASN A 166 11.03 -0.04 -33.17
N SER A 167 10.49 -1.09 -32.54
CA SER A 167 10.38 -2.42 -33.14
C SER A 167 9.24 -2.57 -34.15
N ALA A 168 8.36 -1.57 -34.25
CA ALA A 168 7.19 -1.56 -35.13
C ALA A 168 7.38 -0.74 -36.42
N SER A 169 8.59 -0.24 -36.65
CA SER A 169 9.03 0.54 -37.83
C SER A 169 10.11 -0.20 -38.61
#